data_AF-A0A2K1DYV8-F1
#
_entry.id   AF-A0A2K1DYV8-F1
#
_cell.length_a   1.000
_cell.length_b   1.000
_cell.length_c   1.000
_cell.angle_alpha   90.00
_cell.angle_beta   90.00
_cell.angle_gamma   90.00
#
_symmetry.space_group_name_H-M   'P 1'
#
loop_
_entity.id
_entity.type
_entity.pdbx_description
1 polymer ?
#
loop_
_entity_poly.entity_id
_entity_poly.type
_entity_poly.pdbx_seq_one_letter_code
_entity_poly.pdbx_strand_id
1 'polypeptide(L)'
;MPSAGTTEHLREQRQRQTIEPIVMRVPEACRYLGIGRSTLYVLIGKREIEIIKLGSSTLVLTASLRSLVERRRKNSDEPTAEAVQ
;
A
#
# COMPACT_ATOMS: atom_id res chain seq x y z
N MET A 1 -33.07 -12.43 31.95
CA MET A 1 -33.12 -11.50 30.80
C MET A 1 -31.84 -10.68 30.82
N PRO A 2 -30.93 -10.78 29.84
CA PRO A 2 -29.80 -9.88 29.75
C PRO A 2 -30.29 -8.47 29.40
N SER A 3 -29.74 -7.46 30.06
CA SER A 3 -30.09 -6.04 29.91
C SER A 3 -29.54 -5.47 28.59
N ALA A 4 -30.26 -4.50 28.02
CA ALA A 4 -29.99 -3.85 26.73
C ALA A 4 -28.57 -3.27 26.58
N GLY A 5 -27.87 -2.97 27.68
CA GLY A 5 -26.51 -2.43 27.64
C GLY A 5 -25.39 -3.43 27.33
N THR A 6 -25.62 -4.74 27.49
CA THR A 6 -24.55 -5.75 27.25
C THR A 6 -24.33 -6.03 25.76
N THR A 7 -25.33 -5.75 24.90
CA THR A 7 -25.23 -5.94 23.44
C THR A 7 -24.51 -4.81 22.69
N GLU A 8 -24.35 -3.64 23.30
CA GLU A 8 -23.70 -2.48 22.67
C GLU A 8 -22.17 -2.53 22.79
N HIS A 9 -21.63 -2.88 23.97
CA HIS A 9 -20.18 -2.90 24.17
C HIS A 9 -19.44 -3.94 23.30
N LEU A 10 -20.08 -5.08 22.97
CA LEU A 10 -19.53 -6.07 22.03
C LEU A 10 -19.53 -5.59 20.57
N ARG A 11 -20.35 -4.60 20.21
CA ARG A 11 -20.39 -4.03 18.85
C ARG A 11 -19.29 -3.00 18.63
N GLU A 12 -18.91 -2.25 19.67
CA GLU A 12 -17.85 -1.23 19.60
C GLU A 12 -16.43 -1.83 19.68
N GLN A 13 -16.26 -2.96 20.37
CA GLN A 13 -14.97 -3.65 20.49
C GLN A 13 -14.54 -4.46 19.26
N ARG A 14 -15.32 -4.47 18.17
CA ARG A 14 -14.77 -4.71 16.83
C ARG A 14 -13.96 -3.48 16.38
N GLN A 15 -13.00 -3.07 17.20
CA GLN A 15 -11.76 -2.49 16.69
C GLN A 15 -11.26 -3.52 15.67
N ARG A 16 -11.58 -3.28 14.40
CA ARG A 16 -11.03 -4.06 13.30
C ARG A 16 -9.54 -3.82 13.39
N GLN A 17 -8.81 -4.72 14.04
CA GLN A 17 -7.37 -4.76 13.93
C GLN A 17 -7.10 -4.89 12.44
N THR A 18 -6.76 -3.77 11.80
CA THR A 18 -6.40 -3.73 10.40
C THR A 18 -5.04 -4.38 10.30
N ILE A 19 -5.06 -5.70 10.07
CA ILE A 19 -3.86 -6.46 9.76
C ILE A 19 -3.27 -5.87 8.49
N GLU A 20 -2.06 -5.31 8.59
CA GLU A 20 -1.33 -4.85 7.42
C GLU A 20 -1.00 -6.07 6.54
N PRO A 21 -1.38 -6.08 5.26
CA PRO A 21 -1.10 -7.21 4.39
C PRO A 21 0.40 -7.27 4.07
N ILE A 22 1.01 -8.44 4.19
CA ILE A 22 2.41 -8.68 3.77
C ILE A 22 2.54 -8.49 2.25
N VAL A 23 1.53 -8.96 1.52
CA VAL A 23 1.40 -8.87 0.07
C VAL A 23 -0.03 -8.57 -0.32
N MET A 24 -0.22 -7.94 -1.47
CA MET A 24 -1.55 -7.66 -2.00
C MET A 24 -1.64 -7.94 -3.50
N ARG A 25 -2.86 -8.13 -4.02
CA ARG A 25 -3.09 -8.32 -5.46
C ARG A 25 -2.87 -7.00 -6.20
N VAL A 26 -2.54 -7.07 -7.49
CA VAL A 26 -2.37 -5.89 -8.36
C VAL A 26 -3.51 -4.87 -8.24
N PRO A 27 -4.81 -5.24 -8.26
CA PRO A 27 -5.89 -4.27 -8.10
C PRO A 27 -5.91 -3.59 -6.73
N GLU A 28 -5.50 -4.28 -5.65
CA GLU A 28 -5.35 -3.66 -4.34
C GLU A 28 -4.20 -2.66 -4.34
N ALA A 29 -3.02 -3.02 -4.84
CA ALA A 29 -1.89 -2.11 -4.92
C ALA A 29 -2.23 -0.82 -5.68
N CYS A 30 -2.99 -0.94 -6.79
CA CYS A 30 -3.52 0.22 -7.50
C CYS A 30 -4.42 1.10 -6.63
N ARG A 31 -5.34 0.51 -5.86
CA ARG A 31 -6.23 1.25 -4.94
C ARG A 31 -5.44 1.94 -3.84
N TYR A 32 -4.50 1.25 -3.20
CA TYR A 32 -3.70 1.79 -2.10
C TYR A 32 -2.79 2.94 -2.55
N LEU A 33 -2.22 2.87 -3.76
CA LEU A 33 -1.37 3.93 -4.31
C LEU A 33 -2.14 5.02 -5.06
N GLY A 34 -3.42 4.81 -5.40
CA GLY A 34 -4.20 5.73 -6.22
C GLY A 34 -3.74 5.80 -7.69
N ILE A 35 -3.16 4.71 -8.24
CA ILE A 35 -2.64 4.68 -9.61
C ILE A 35 -3.32 3.62 -10.48
N GLY A 36 -3.33 3.85 -11.80
CA GLY A 36 -3.81 2.87 -12.77
C GLY A 36 -2.91 1.63 -12.88
N ARG A 37 -3.47 0.54 -13.41
CA ARG A 37 -2.75 -0.73 -13.63
C ARG A 37 -1.57 -0.58 -14.59
N SER A 38 -1.72 0.23 -15.64
CA SER A 38 -0.66 0.50 -16.61
C SER A 38 0.56 1.10 -15.92
N THR A 39 0.36 2.12 -15.09
CA THR A 39 1.42 2.75 -14.28
C THR A 39 2.08 1.74 -13.35
N LEU A 40 1.28 0.94 -12.64
CA LEU A 40 1.83 -0.10 -11.77
C LEU A 40 2.70 -1.09 -12.54
N TYR A 41 2.26 -1.55 -13.71
CA TYR A 41 3.05 -2.46 -14.54
C TYR A 41 4.33 -1.83 -15.10
N VAL A 42 4.31 -0.54 -15.44
CA VAL A 42 5.54 0.19 -15.81
C VAL A 42 6.52 0.21 -14.64
N LEU A 43 6.06 0.48 -13.42
CA LEU A 43 6.91 0.49 -12.23
C LEU A 43 7.46 -0.90 -11.90
N ILE A 44 6.67 -1.96 -12.09
CA ILE A 44 7.11 -3.35 -11.98
C ILE A 44 8.18 -3.65 -13.04
N GLY A 45 7.96 -3.24 -14.29
CA GLY A 45 8.92 -3.41 -15.39
C GLY A 45 10.24 -2.68 -15.12
N LYS A 46 10.19 -1.51 -14.48
CA LYS A 46 11.35 -0.75 -14.01
C LYS A 46 12.00 -1.30 -12.74
N ARG A 47 11.45 -2.37 -12.16
CA ARG A 47 11.86 -2.94 -10.86
C ARG A 47 11.77 -1.94 -9.69
N GLU A 48 10.97 -0.89 -9.84
CA GLU A 48 10.68 0.05 -8.75
C GLU A 48 9.67 -0.53 -7.75
N ILE A 49 8.84 -1.47 -8.20
CA ILE A 49 7.90 -2.25 -7.41
C ILE A 49 8.20 -3.73 -7.61
N GLU A 50 8.37 -4.44 -6.51
CA GLU A 50 8.64 -5.87 -6.49
C GLU A 50 7.35 -6.69 -6.43
N ILE A 51 7.38 -7.81 -7.15
CA ILE A 51 6.29 -8.78 -7.21
C ILE A 51 6.81 -10.18 -6.93
N ILE A 52 5.94 -11.01 -6.35
CA ILE A 52 6.13 -12.45 -6.26
C ILE A 52 5.03 -13.16 -7.03
N LYS A 53 5.36 -14.32 -7.59
CA LYS A 53 4.39 -15.22 -8.23
C LYS A 53 4.05 -16.33 -7.24
N LEU A 54 2.75 -16.55 -7.02
CA LEU A 54 2.24 -17.67 -6.23
C LEU A 54 1.21 -18.42 -7.08
N GLY A 55 1.65 -19.51 -7.70
CA GLY A 55 0.88 -20.18 -8.76
C GLY A 55 0.60 -19.21 -9.92
N SER A 56 -0.68 -19.09 -10.31
CA SER A 56 -1.14 -18.13 -11.33
C SER A 56 -1.26 -16.69 -10.82
N SER A 57 -1.15 -16.48 -9.50
CA SER A 57 -1.37 -15.18 -8.89
C SER A 57 -0.10 -14.33 -8.88
N THR A 58 -0.25 -13.06 -9.22
CA THR A 58 0.80 -12.04 -9.08
C THR A 58 0.49 -11.20 -7.85
N LEU A 59 1.44 -11.18 -6.91
CA LEU A 59 1.32 -10.48 -5.63
C LEU A 59 2.38 -9.40 -5.56
N VAL A 60 1.99 -8.24 -5.05
CA VAL A 60 2.83 -7.06 -4.87
C VAL A 60 3.26 -7.00 -3.42
N LEU A 61 4.56 -6.78 -3.18
CA LEU A 61 5.11 -6.65 -1.82
C LEU A 61 4.76 -5.28 -1.23
N THR A 62 4.09 -5.27 -0.08
CA THR A 62 3.72 -4.01 0.60
C THR A 62 4.97 -3.20 0.99
N ALA A 63 6.05 -3.87 1.39
CA ALA A 63 7.34 -3.22 1.70
C ALA A 63 7.94 -2.48 0.49
N SER A 64 7.73 -3.00 -0.73
CA SER A 64 8.21 -2.36 -1.96
C SER A 64 7.41 -1.10 -2.30
N LEU A 65 6.08 -1.14 -2.07
CA LEU A 65 5.22 0.05 -2.22
C LEU A 65 5.61 1.14 -1.22
N ARG A 66 5.88 0.79 0.04
CA ARG A 66 6.35 1.74 1.06
C ARG A 66 7.67 2.39 0.65
N SER A 67 8.64 1.56 0.25
CA SER A 67 9.95 2.03 -0.25
C SER A 67 9.81 2.98 -1.44
N LEU A 68 8.87 2.71 -2.36
CA LEU A 68 8.60 3.59 -3.50
C LEU A 68 8.16 4.99 -3.05
N VAL A 69 7.21 5.05 -2.12
CA VAL A 69 6.68 6.32 -1.59
C VAL A 69 7.78 7.09 -0.86
N GLU A 70 8.58 6.41 -0.04
CA GLU A 70 9.69 7.02 0.68
C GLU A 70 10.75 7.61 -0.27
N ARG A 71 11.13 6.90 -1.33
CA ARG A 71 12.05 7.42 -2.35
C ARG A 71 11.49 8.67 -3.03
N ARG A 72 10.22 8.66 -3.44
CA ARG A 72 9.60 9.83 -4.08
C ARG A 72 9.47 11.03 -3.15
N ARG A 73 9.23 10.79 -1.85
CA ARG A 73 9.22 11.85 -0.85
C ARG A 73 10.61 12.49 -0.72
N LYS A 74 11.67 11.69 -0.56
CA LYS A 74 13.05 12.20 -0.44
C LYS A 74 13.49 13.02 -1.66
N ASN A 75 13.17 12.57 -2.86
CA ASN A 75 13.48 13.29 -4.09
C ASN A 75 12.71 14.63 -4.24
N SER A 76 11.63 14.82 -3.47
CA SER A 76 10.89 16.10 -3.45
C SER A 76 11.44 17.06 -2.39
N ASP A 77 12.22 16.55 -1.43
CA ASP A 77 12.86 17.32 -0.34
C ASP A 77 14.31 17.75 -0.70
N GLU A 78 14.86 17.31 -1.83
CA GLU A 78 16.12 17.83 -2.39
C GLU A 78 15.84 19.15 -3.13
N PRO A 79 16.44 20.28 -2.72
CA PRO A 79 16.19 21.57 -3.36
C PRO A 79 16.77 21.57 -4.78
N THR A 80 15.99 22.14 -5.70
CA THR A 80 16.32 22.62 -7.07
C THR A 80 17.53 23.60 -7.12
N ALA A 81 18.59 23.36 -6.37
CA ALA A 81 19.77 24.23 -6.29
C ALA A 81 20.82 23.88 -7.35
N GLU A 82 20.44 23.74 -8.62
CA GLU A 82 21.38 23.78 -9.75
C GLU A 82 20.74 24.52 -10.93
N ALA A 83 20.53 25.83 -10.75
CA ALA A 83 20.24 26.76 -11.83
C ALA A 83 20.79 28.15 -11.51
N VAL A 84 22.12 28.29 -11.37
CA VAL A 84 22.90 29.47 -11.82
C VAL A 84 24.37 29.06 -11.93
N GLN A 85 24.87 28.87 -13.16
CA GLN A 85 26.20 29.29 -13.58
C GLN A 85 26.08 29.89 -14.99
#